data_AF-A0A1H0AZA8-F1
#
_entry.id   AF-A0A1H0AZA8-F1
#
_cell.length_a   1.000
_cell.length_b   1.000
_cell.length_c   1.000
_cell.angle_alpha   90.00
_cell.angle_beta   90.00
_cell.angle_gamma   90.00
#
_symmetry.space_group_name_H-M   'P 1'
#
loop_
_entity.id
_entity.type
_entity.pdbx_description
1 polymer ?
#
loop_
_entity_poly.entity_id
_entity_poly.type
_entity_poly.pdbx_seq_one_letter_code
_entity_poly.pdbx_strand_id
1 'polypeptide(L)'
;MNKHEDEKKALEQVAIDIFLELYNVNNKVTLRMVQQQEKPDALLEDARNNRVGLEVTHLFYDTEEARLMMSRSELTKPGAEVLDTFLQVINDRIQSKEQKFKDYSQDYPCMLLIRNVSLLFGMSDILGRKHKLVLPCGHFTQVWLLSRDFTPDWLLINLDEVGSGGMK
;
A
#
# COMPACT_ATOMS: atom_id res chain seq x y z
N MET A 1 -16.92 21.32 10.37
CA MET A 1 -16.61 19.97 9.88
C MET A 1 -15.67 20.14 8.71
N ASN A 2 -14.44 19.63 8.81
CA ASN A 2 -13.35 19.98 7.91
C ASN A 2 -13.39 19.03 6.71
N LYS A 3 -13.94 19.48 5.58
CA LYS A 3 -14.21 18.66 4.38
C LYS A 3 -13.01 17.80 3.93
N HIS A 4 -11.79 18.29 4.14
CA HIS A 4 -10.56 17.57 3.82
C HIS A 4 -10.29 16.33 4.69
N GLU A 5 -10.67 16.35 5.97
CA GLU A 5 -10.52 15.18 6.85
C GLU A 5 -11.51 14.07 6.47
N ASP A 6 -12.73 14.46 6.11
CA ASP A 6 -13.77 13.51 5.69
C ASP A 6 -13.40 12.84 4.35
N GLU A 7 -12.85 13.60 3.40
CA GLU A 7 -12.33 13.07 2.12
C GLU A 7 -11.18 12.09 2.34
N LYS A 8 -10.22 12.44 3.20
CA LYS A 8 -9.09 11.57 3.54
C LYS A 8 -9.57 10.26 4.18
N LYS A 9 -10.45 10.34 5.18
CA LYS A 9 -11.02 9.16 5.85
C LYS A 9 -11.81 8.27 4.89
N ALA A 10 -12.55 8.86 3.95
CA ALA A 10 -13.26 8.09 2.94
C ALA A 10 -12.30 7.34 2.02
N LEU A 11 -11.19 7.96 1.61
CA LEU A 11 -10.16 7.31 0.78
C LEU A 11 -9.45 6.16 1.50
N GLU A 12 -9.22 6.31 2.80
CA GLU A 12 -8.70 5.25 3.68
C GLU A 12 -9.72 4.12 3.83
N GLN A 13 -10.98 4.44 4.13
CA GLN A 13 -12.04 3.45 4.30
C GLN A 13 -12.18 2.55 3.07
N VAL A 14 -12.21 3.15 1.87
CA VAL A 14 -12.24 2.39 0.61
C VAL A 14 -11.02 1.47 0.47
N ALA A 15 -9.83 1.93 0.88
CA ALA A 15 -8.63 1.08 0.83
C ALA A 15 -8.72 -0.09 1.81
N ILE A 16 -9.20 0.16 3.03
CA ILE A 16 -9.39 -0.84 4.09
C ILE A 16 -10.41 -1.90 3.67
N ASP A 17 -11.53 -1.48 3.08
CA ASP A 17 -12.58 -2.39 2.62
C ASP A 17 -12.06 -3.36 1.55
N ILE A 18 -11.38 -2.84 0.53
CA ILE A 18 -10.76 -3.65 -0.53
C ILE A 18 -9.69 -4.58 0.06
N PHE A 19 -8.87 -4.06 0.99
CA PHE A 19 -7.87 -4.87 1.68
C PHE A 19 -8.52 -6.04 2.40
N LEU A 20 -9.56 -5.81 3.21
CA LEU A 20 -10.23 -6.87 3.96
C LEU A 20 -10.88 -7.91 3.05
N GLU A 21 -11.51 -7.48 1.97
CA GLU A 21 -12.09 -8.38 0.97
C GLU A 21 -11.02 -9.32 0.40
N LEU A 22 -9.92 -8.76 -0.12
CA LEU A 22 -8.86 -9.55 -0.74
C LEU A 22 -8.05 -10.35 0.28
N TYR A 23 -7.77 -9.80 1.45
CA TYR A 23 -7.02 -10.47 2.50
C TYR A 23 -7.77 -11.70 3.00
N ASN A 24 -9.07 -11.58 3.27
CA ASN A 24 -9.88 -12.66 3.84
C ASN A 24 -10.13 -13.80 2.86
N VAL A 25 -10.11 -13.53 1.55
CA VAL A 25 -10.19 -14.58 0.52
C VAL A 25 -8.88 -15.39 0.44
N ASN A 26 -7.73 -14.74 0.68
CA ASN A 26 -6.42 -15.33 0.45
C ASN A 26 -5.71 -15.84 1.72
N ASN A 27 -6.23 -15.51 2.91
CA ASN A 27 -5.61 -15.89 4.20
C ASN A 27 -6.54 -16.78 5.03
N LYS A 28 -5.93 -17.70 5.79
CA LYS A 28 -6.67 -18.60 6.70
C LYS A 28 -7.29 -17.87 7.89
N VAL A 29 -6.61 -16.83 8.37
CA VAL A 29 -7.09 -15.99 9.47
C VAL A 29 -7.77 -14.81 8.83
N THR A 30 -9.08 -14.68 9.04
CA THR A 30 -9.85 -13.54 8.54
C THR A 30 -9.82 -12.40 9.55
N LEU A 31 -9.78 -11.18 9.06
CA LEU A 31 -9.84 -9.95 9.83
C LEU A 31 -11.18 -9.24 9.61
N ARG A 32 -11.63 -8.52 10.62
CA ARG A 32 -12.74 -7.57 10.52
C ARG A 32 -12.30 -6.22 11.06
N MET A 33 -12.88 -5.14 10.51
CA MET A 33 -12.67 -3.81 11.05
C MET A 33 -13.42 -3.66 12.38
N VAL A 34 -12.71 -3.22 13.42
CA VAL A 34 -13.31 -2.83 14.70
C VAL A 34 -13.69 -1.36 14.65
N GLN A 35 -12.75 -0.51 14.25
CA GLN A 35 -12.97 0.93 14.11
C GLN A 35 -11.92 1.56 13.17
N GLN A 36 -12.32 2.63 12.50
CA GLN A 36 -11.39 3.59 11.90
C GLN A 36 -10.97 4.61 12.96
N GLN A 37 -9.69 4.96 13.03
CA GLN A 37 -9.15 5.90 14.01
C GLN A 37 -8.01 6.72 13.39
N GLU A 38 -7.41 7.65 14.14
CA GLU A 38 -6.36 8.51 13.55
C GLU A 38 -5.00 7.82 13.41
N LYS A 39 -4.67 6.88 14.31
CA LYS A 39 -3.40 6.16 14.35
C LYS A 39 -3.54 4.81 15.06
N PRO A 40 -3.22 3.68 14.41
CA PRO A 40 -3.16 3.53 12.94
C PRO A 40 -4.54 3.82 12.32
N ASP A 41 -4.62 4.00 11.01
CA ASP A 41 -5.86 4.41 10.34
C ASP A 41 -7.04 3.45 10.59
N ALA A 42 -6.77 2.16 10.81
CA ALA A 42 -7.77 1.19 11.25
C ALA A 42 -7.25 0.25 12.34
N LEU A 43 -8.16 -0.14 13.24
CA LEU A 43 -7.99 -1.26 14.15
C LEU A 43 -8.78 -2.45 13.61
N LEU A 44 -8.07 -3.54 13.36
CA LEU A 44 -8.64 -4.81 12.89
C LEU A 44 -8.55 -5.86 13.99
N GLU A 45 -9.39 -6.88 13.88
CA GLU A 45 -9.44 -7.98 14.84
C GLU A 45 -9.76 -9.31 14.15
N ASP A 46 -9.15 -10.39 14.61
CA ASP A 46 -9.48 -11.74 14.17
C ASP A 46 -10.61 -12.38 15.02
N ALA A 47 -11.04 -13.59 14.66
CA ALA A 47 -12.08 -14.31 15.42
C ALA A 47 -11.68 -14.71 16.85
N ARG A 48 -10.39 -14.57 17.23
CA ARG A 48 -9.86 -14.86 18.56
C ARG A 48 -9.67 -13.60 19.40
N ASN A 49 -10.11 -12.43 18.91
CA ASN A 49 -9.91 -11.12 19.50
C ASN A 49 -8.44 -10.66 19.52
N ASN A 50 -7.58 -11.20 18.65
CA ASN A 50 -6.26 -10.65 18.43
C ASN A 50 -6.39 -9.38 17.60
N ARG A 51 -5.83 -8.29 18.09
CA ARG A 51 -5.89 -6.98 17.44
C ARG A 51 -4.66 -6.75 16.59
N VAL A 52 -4.87 -6.10 15.44
CA VAL A 52 -3.81 -5.65 14.56
C VAL A 52 -4.17 -4.29 13.99
N GLY A 53 -3.21 -3.37 14.03
CA GLY A 53 -3.31 -2.07 13.39
C GLY A 53 -3.13 -2.17 11.89
N LEU A 54 -3.82 -1.30 11.14
CA LEU A 54 -3.60 -1.12 9.71
C LEU A 54 -3.37 0.36 9.42
N GLU A 55 -2.13 0.71 9.08
CA GLU A 55 -1.75 2.02 8.57
C GLU A 55 -1.91 2.05 7.05
N VAL A 56 -2.49 3.10 6.50
CA VAL A 56 -2.72 3.27 5.06
C VAL A 56 -1.85 4.40 4.53
N THR A 57 -1.29 4.18 3.35
CA THR A 57 -0.66 5.23 2.56
C THR A 57 -1.07 5.09 1.10
N HIS A 58 -1.50 6.19 0.50
CA HIS A 58 -1.84 6.22 -0.91
C HIS A 58 -0.69 6.80 -1.71
N LEU A 59 -0.36 6.12 -2.80
CA LEU A 59 0.54 6.65 -3.81
C LEU A 59 -0.31 7.43 -4.81
N PHE A 60 -0.63 8.67 -4.42
CA PHE A 60 -1.13 9.65 -5.38
C PHE A 60 0.03 10.13 -6.23
N TYR A 61 -0.20 10.32 -7.52
CA TYR A 61 0.78 10.93 -8.38
C TYR A 61 0.51 12.44 -8.50
N ASP A 62 1.60 13.19 -8.37
CA ASP A 62 1.70 14.64 -8.53
C ASP A 62 1.50 15.05 -10.02
N THR A 63 1.12 16.31 -10.25
CA THR A 63 1.16 17.10 -11.50
C THR A 63 2.18 16.67 -12.57
N GLU A 64 3.34 16.11 -12.21
CA GLU A 64 4.31 15.54 -13.15
C GLU A 64 3.79 14.30 -13.93
N GLU A 65 2.91 13.45 -13.37
CA GLU A 65 2.23 12.36 -14.12
C GLU A 65 1.34 12.92 -15.20
N ALA A 66 0.53 13.93 -14.83
CA ALA A 66 -0.37 14.60 -15.74
C ALA A 66 0.43 15.25 -16.88
N ARG A 67 1.60 15.83 -16.57
CA ARG A 67 2.50 16.41 -17.56
C ARG A 67 3.12 15.35 -18.49
N LEU A 68 3.54 14.21 -17.96
CA LEU A 68 4.07 13.07 -18.73
C LEU A 68 3.00 12.42 -19.61
N MET A 69 1.76 12.29 -19.13
CA MET A 69 0.62 11.83 -19.91
C MET A 69 0.21 12.82 -21.01
N MET A 70 0.12 14.12 -20.69
CA MET A 70 -0.25 15.18 -21.64
C MET A 70 0.83 15.43 -22.70
N SER A 71 2.11 15.24 -22.35
CA SER A 71 3.23 15.29 -23.30
C SER A 71 3.23 14.13 -24.29
N ARG A 72 2.48 13.04 -24.01
CA ARG A 72 2.51 11.78 -24.77
C ARG A 72 1.14 11.49 -25.37
N SER A 73 0.68 12.38 -26.25
CA SER A 73 -0.41 12.08 -27.19
C SER A 73 -0.10 10.89 -28.13
N GLU A 74 1.05 10.22 -27.99
CA GLU A 74 1.33 8.91 -28.57
C GLU A 74 1.68 7.89 -27.46
N LEU A 75 0.90 6.81 -27.45
CA LEU A 75 0.84 5.65 -26.54
C LEU A 75 2.19 4.93 -26.29
N THR A 76 3.17 5.60 -25.69
CA THR A 76 4.43 4.96 -25.27
C THR A 76 4.42 4.74 -23.77
N LYS A 77 4.56 3.47 -23.35
CA LYS A 77 4.74 3.11 -21.93
C LYS A 77 5.85 3.98 -21.32
N PRO A 78 5.70 4.44 -20.06
CA PRO A 78 6.77 5.14 -19.37
C PRO A 78 8.07 4.35 -19.42
N GLY A 79 9.20 5.05 -19.60
CA GLY A 79 10.50 4.41 -19.70
C GLY A 79 10.92 3.74 -18.39
N ALA A 80 11.92 2.88 -18.48
CA ALA A 80 12.51 2.17 -17.33
C ALA A 80 12.91 3.09 -16.18
N GLU A 81 13.40 4.30 -16.47
CA GLU A 81 13.82 5.29 -15.48
C GLU A 81 12.64 5.85 -14.67
N VAL A 82 11.48 6.03 -15.31
CA VAL A 82 10.28 6.53 -14.64
C VAL A 82 9.74 5.49 -13.65
N LEU A 83 9.78 4.21 -14.03
CA LEU A 83 9.43 3.12 -13.12
C LEU A 83 10.39 3.05 -11.93
N ASP A 84 11.69 3.25 -12.15
CA ASP A 84 12.66 3.24 -11.05
C ASP A 84 12.43 4.40 -10.06
N THR A 85 12.15 5.60 -10.57
CA THR A 85 11.74 6.74 -9.73
C THR A 85 10.46 6.42 -8.96
N PHE A 86 9.47 5.77 -9.60
CA PHE A 86 8.25 5.36 -8.93
C PHE A 86 8.50 4.36 -7.80
N LEU A 87 9.34 3.35 -8.03
CA LEU A 87 9.74 2.40 -6.99
C LEU A 87 10.48 3.08 -5.84
N GLN A 88 11.30 4.09 -6.14
CA GLN A 88 11.95 4.90 -5.10
C GLN A 88 10.90 5.62 -4.23
N VAL A 89 9.83 6.16 -4.83
CA VAL A 89 8.73 6.77 -4.05
C VAL A 89 8.07 5.74 -3.13
N ILE A 90 7.85 4.50 -3.58
CA ILE A 90 7.34 3.42 -2.72
C ILE A 90 8.27 3.21 -1.52
N ASN A 91 9.56 3.08 -1.77
CA ASN A 91 10.58 2.85 -0.74
C ASN A 91 10.63 4.01 0.27
N ASP A 92 10.63 5.25 -0.21
CA ASP A 92 10.66 6.45 0.64
C ASP A 92 9.41 6.52 1.53
N ARG A 93 8.25 6.09 1.03
CA ARG A 93 7.02 6.02 1.82
C ARG A 93 7.10 4.98 2.92
N ILE A 94 7.60 3.78 2.62
CA ILE A 94 7.83 2.72 3.61
C ILE A 94 8.75 3.25 4.72
N GLN A 95 9.92 3.76 4.35
CA GLN A 95 10.90 4.27 5.30
C GLN A 95 10.37 5.44 6.13
N SER A 96 9.67 6.38 5.49
CA SER A 96 9.08 7.54 6.20
C SER A 96 8.02 7.11 7.21
N LYS A 97 7.21 6.09 6.88
CA LYS A 97 6.19 5.56 7.79
C LYS A 97 6.82 4.78 8.93
N GLU A 98 7.82 3.94 8.65
CA GLU A 98 8.60 3.21 9.66
C GLU A 98 9.26 4.16 10.67
N GLN A 99 9.92 5.22 10.20
CA GLN A 99 10.55 6.22 11.08
C GLN A 99 9.54 6.93 11.97
N LYS A 100 8.36 7.26 11.42
CA LYS A 100 7.27 7.82 12.24
C LYS A 100 6.79 6.78 13.24
N PHE A 101 6.66 5.52 12.84
CA PHE A 101 6.11 4.45 13.67
C PHE A 101 7.01 4.09 14.87
N LYS A 102 8.33 4.30 14.76
CA LYS A 102 9.33 3.99 15.79
C LYS A 102 9.03 4.58 17.18
N ASP A 103 8.44 5.77 17.22
CA ASP A 103 8.17 6.48 18.48
C ASP A 103 6.80 6.14 19.10
N TYR A 104 6.03 5.23 18.48
CA TYR A 104 4.72 4.83 18.99
C TYR A 104 4.80 3.56 19.84
N SER A 105 4.39 3.69 21.11
CA SER A 105 4.02 2.54 21.94
C SER A 105 2.63 2.06 21.52
N GLN A 106 2.54 0.87 20.93
CA GLN A 106 1.27 0.25 20.54
C GLN A 106 1.05 -1.02 21.37
N ASP A 107 -0.18 -1.24 21.83
CA ASP A 107 -0.58 -2.46 22.54
C ASP A 107 -0.73 -3.67 21.60
N TYR A 108 -0.58 -3.47 20.29
CA TYR A 108 -0.83 -4.45 19.23
C TYR A 108 0.14 -4.27 18.05
N PRO A 109 0.41 -5.35 17.29
CA PRO A 109 1.18 -5.26 16.04
C PRO A 109 0.48 -4.39 15.01
N CYS A 110 1.23 -3.83 14.06
CA CYS A 110 0.70 -3.01 12.98
C CYS A 110 1.16 -3.53 11.61
N MET A 111 0.31 -3.40 10.61
CA MET A 111 0.59 -3.64 9.19
C MET A 111 0.56 -2.30 8.44
N LEU A 112 1.28 -2.22 7.32
CA LEU A 112 1.19 -1.08 6.39
C LEU A 112 0.54 -1.53 5.08
N LEU A 113 -0.46 -0.77 4.63
CA LEU A 113 -1.09 -0.89 3.33
C LEU A 113 -0.68 0.28 2.44
N ILE A 114 -0.01 -0.04 1.34
CA ILE A 114 0.33 0.90 0.28
C ILE A 114 -0.68 0.73 -0.84
N ARG A 115 -1.53 1.73 -1.05
CA ARG A 115 -2.49 1.74 -2.16
C ARG A 115 -1.93 2.52 -3.34
N ASN A 116 -1.62 1.82 -4.42
CA ASN A 116 -1.28 2.42 -5.70
C ASN A 116 -2.56 2.88 -6.42
N VAL A 117 -2.64 4.18 -6.70
CA VAL A 117 -3.69 4.77 -7.54
C VAL A 117 -3.15 5.36 -8.84
N SER A 118 -1.86 5.15 -9.14
CA SER A 118 -1.24 5.54 -10.42
C SER A 118 -1.92 4.82 -11.58
N LEU A 119 -2.04 5.56 -12.69
CA LEU A 119 -2.52 5.01 -13.97
C LEU A 119 -1.38 4.68 -14.93
N LEU A 120 -0.13 4.91 -14.54
CA LEU A 120 1.06 4.65 -15.35
C LEU A 120 1.67 3.27 -15.11
N PHE A 121 1.61 2.76 -13.88
CA PHE A 121 2.24 1.51 -13.49
C PHE A 121 1.26 0.62 -12.76
N GLY A 122 1.14 -0.62 -13.25
CA GLY A 122 0.35 -1.65 -12.63
C GLY A 122 1.12 -2.48 -11.61
N MET A 123 0.42 -3.42 -10.99
CA MET A 123 1.02 -4.44 -10.11
C MET A 123 2.16 -5.20 -10.82
N SER A 124 1.93 -5.65 -12.04
CA SER A 124 2.88 -6.41 -12.85
C SER A 124 4.17 -5.63 -13.14
N ASP A 125 4.07 -4.31 -13.39
CA ASP A 125 5.25 -3.45 -13.62
C ASP A 125 6.10 -3.37 -12.35
N ILE A 126 5.46 -3.17 -11.19
CA ILE A 126 6.12 -3.09 -9.88
C ILE A 126 6.78 -4.43 -9.54
N LEU A 127 6.06 -5.54 -9.67
CA LEU A 127 6.56 -6.87 -9.33
C LEU A 127 7.65 -7.34 -10.29
N GLY A 128 7.64 -6.91 -11.55
CA GLY A 128 8.72 -7.14 -12.50
C GLY A 128 10.07 -6.59 -12.03
N ARG A 129 10.06 -5.63 -11.09
CA ARG A 129 11.26 -5.03 -10.48
C ARG A 129 11.28 -5.14 -8.96
N LYS A 130 10.63 -6.17 -8.41
CA LYS A 130 10.53 -6.40 -6.97
C LYS A 130 11.85 -6.34 -6.19
N HIS A 131 12.97 -6.69 -6.82
CA HIS A 131 14.31 -6.66 -6.22
C HIS A 131 14.78 -5.24 -5.85
N LYS A 132 14.10 -4.20 -6.35
CA LYS A 132 14.35 -2.79 -6.00
C LYS A 132 13.47 -2.29 -4.87
N LEU A 133 12.49 -3.07 -4.42
CA LEU A 133 11.66 -2.70 -3.28
C LEU A 133 12.42 -2.94 -1.97
N VAL A 134 12.37 -1.95 -1.09
CA VAL A 134 12.96 -2.02 0.25
C VAL A 134 11.94 -2.68 1.18
N LEU A 135 12.37 -3.75 1.83
CA LEU A 135 11.58 -4.37 2.89
C LEU A 135 11.60 -3.50 4.16
N PRO A 136 10.54 -3.58 4.98
CA PRO A 136 10.41 -2.77 6.18
C PRO A 136 11.46 -3.17 7.23
N CYS A 137 11.78 -2.25 8.13
CA CYS A 137 12.81 -2.44 9.16
C CYS A 137 12.30 -3.20 10.40
N GLY A 138 11.07 -3.70 10.36
CA GLY A 138 10.46 -4.51 11.41
C GLY A 138 9.51 -3.77 12.35
N HIS A 139 9.19 -2.48 12.12
CA HIS A 139 8.14 -1.82 12.89
C HIS A 139 6.73 -2.21 12.42
N PHE A 140 6.55 -2.43 11.11
CA PHE A 140 5.38 -3.12 10.59
C PHE A 140 5.63 -4.64 10.50
N THR A 141 4.64 -5.40 10.95
CA THR A 141 4.65 -6.87 10.88
C THR A 141 4.52 -7.41 9.46
N GLN A 142 3.81 -6.67 8.60
CA GLN A 142 3.61 -6.99 7.19
C GLN A 142 3.44 -5.70 6.39
N VAL A 143 3.91 -5.70 5.15
CA VAL A 143 3.64 -4.61 4.20
C VAL A 143 2.96 -5.11 2.95
N TRP A 144 1.76 -4.56 2.72
CA TRP A 144 0.86 -4.94 1.66
C TRP A 144 0.83 -3.88 0.58
N LEU A 145 0.91 -4.31 -0.68
CA LEU A 145 0.70 -3.46 -1.84
C LEU A 145 -0.65 -3.79 -2.48
N LEU A 146 -1.50 -2.77 -2.59
CA LEU A 146 -2.79 -2.82 -3.26
C LEU A 146 -2.69 -2.03 -4.57
N SER A 147 -2.81 -2.70 -5.71
CA SER A 147 -2.66 -2.09 -7.04
C SER A 147 -3.59 -2.75 -8.07
N ARG A 148 -3.63 -2.23 -9.29
CA ARG A 148 -4.35 -2.79 -10.43
C ARG A 148 -3.38 -3.08 -11.57
N ASP A 149 -3.77 -3.88 -12.55
CA ASP A 149 -3.02 -4.08 -13.80
C ASP A 149 -3.75 -3.48 -15.00
N PHE A 150 -4.07 -2.18 -14.89
CA PHE A 150 -4.88 -1.45 -15.88
C PHE A 150 -6.27 -2.08 -16.14
N THR A 151 -6.68 -3.02 -15.29
CA THR A 151 -8.02 -3.59 -15.21
C THR A 151 -8.79 -2.99 -14.03
N PRO A 152 -10.12 -3.18 -13.96
CA PRO A 152 -10.90 -2.75 -12.80
C PRO A 152 -10.56 -3.50 -11.51
N ASP A 153 -9.98 -4.70 -11.64
CA ASP A 153 -9.77 -5.62 -10.53
C ASP A 153 -8.57 -5.21 -9.69
N TRP A 154 -8.77 -5.20 -8.37
CA TRP A 154 -7.72 -4.94 -7.41
C TRP A 154 -6.92 -6.21 -7.12
N LEU A 155 -5.61 -6.04 -7.00
CA LEU A 155 -4.64 -7.05 -6.64
C LEU A 155 -3.98 -6.66 -5.32
N LEU A 156 -3.83 -7.62 -4.42
CA LEU A 156 -3.20 -7.44 -3.12
C LEU A 156 -2.03 -8.41 -3.00
N ILE A 157 -0.84 -7.90 -2.65
CA ILE A 157 0.34 -8.74 -2.44
C ILE A 157 1.09 -8.33 -1.18
N ASN A 158 1.60 -9.34 -0.46
CA ASN A 158 2.51 -9.15 0.66
C ASN A 158 3.92 -8.97 0.13
N LEU A 159 4.53 -7.79 0.33
CA LEU A 159 5.87 -7.49 -0.17
C LEU A 159 6.96 -8.32 0.53
N ASP A 160 6.72 -8.78 1.75
CA ASP A 160 7.69 -9.59 2.50
C ASP A 160 7.85 -10.99 1.88
N GLU A 161 6.78 -11.54 1.31
CA GLU A 161 6.76 -12.83 0.61
C GLU A 161 7.39 -12.76 -0.79
N VAL A 162 7.42 -11.55 -1.36
CA VAL A 162 7.94 -11.30 -2.70
C VAL A 162 9.48 -11.30 -2.70
N GLY A 163 10.10 -10.87 -1.60
CA GLY A 163 11.56 -10.85 -1.38
C GLY A 163 12.18 -12.20 -1.01
N SER A 164 11.38 -13.19 -0.58
CA SER A 164 11.87 -14.52 -0.16
C SER A 164 12.25 -15.44 -1.34
N GLY A 165 12.20 -14.94 -2.58
CA GLY A 165 12.63 -15.63 -3.80
C GLY A 165 14.16 -15.67 -4.00
N GLY A 166 14.95 -15.62 -2.93
CA GLY A 166 16.35 -15.97 -2.97
C GLY A 166 16.50 -17.48 -3.17
N MET A 167 17.19 -17.86 -4.24
CA MET A 167 17.60 -19.21 -4.63
C MET A 167 17.50 -20.28 -3.52
N LYS A 168 16.68 -21.30 -3.77
CA LYS A 168 17.08 -22.68 -3.44
C LYS A 168 17.77 -23.28 -4.65
#